data_AF-A0A1V6BUF7-F1
#
_entry.id   AF-A0A1V6BUF7-F1
#
_cell.length_a   1.000
_cell.length_b   1.000
_cell.length_c   1.000
_cell.angle_alpha   90.00
_cell.angle_beta   90.00
_cell.angle_gamma   90.00
#
_symmetry.space_group_name_H-M   'P 1'
#
loop_
_entity.id
_entity.type
_entity.pdbx_description
1 polymer ?
#
loop_
_entity_poly.entity_id
_entity_poly.type
_entity_poly.pdbx_seq_one_letter_code
_entity_poly.pdbx_strand_id
1 'polypeptide(L)'
;MRKNLFLILFLLVIAGFIGPKELSLGFKDFKLNQTQSEVKELIKKSFDFANRRDEAISIRLEPDTDIITAEGLGFIKIGYFHFNKDKLFQIFLKLDEKRLGYYLILKRFTEKFGNPTSLEPKSAFWENEEVKIIIEKPCSLKYIYKPIWNEITAADQTTDSVFFNIREKFIDDL
;
A
#
# COMPACT_ATOMS: atom_id res chain seq x y z
N MET A 1 -54.69 -22.98 -2.17
CA MET A 1 -53.96 -21.79 -2.65
C MET A 1 -52.82 -21.39 -1.70
N ARG A 2 -51.85 -22.30 -1.44
CA ARG A 2 -50.82 -22.09 -0.40
C ARG A 2 -49.43 -22.59 -0.85
N LYS A 3 -49.07 -22.36 -2.12
CA LYS A 3 -47.79 -22.79 -2.70
C LYS A 3 -46.96 -21.66 -3.33
N ASN A 4 -47.48 -20.44 -3.43
CA ASN A 4 -46.79 -19.35 -4.14
C ASN A 4 -46.11 -18.32 -3.22
N LEU A 5 -46.19 -18.48 -1.89
CA LEU A 5 -45.61 -17.51 -0.95
C LEU A 5 -44.16 -17.86 -0.55
N PHE A 6 -43.73 -19.11 -0.71
CA PHE A 6 -42.37 -19.54 -0.35
C PHE A 6 -41.31 -19.22 -1.43
N LEU A 7 -41.73 -19.01 -2.68
CA LEU A 7 -40.78 -18.75 -3.78
C LEU A 7 -40.24 -17.30 -3.79
N ILE A 8 -40.95 -16.35 -3.19
CA ILE A 8 -40.55 -14.94 -3.18
C ILE A 8 -39.53 -14.67 -2.05
N LEU A 9 -39.53 -15.47 -0.97
CA LEU A 9 -38.59 -15.30 0.13
C LEU A 9 -37.19 -15.85 -0.16
N PHE A 10 -37.05 -16.76 -1.14
CA PHE A 10 -35.74 -17.32 -1.53
C PHE A 10 -34.99 -16.45 -2.56
N LEU A 11 -35.68 -15.56 -3.26
CA LEU A 11 -35.10 -14.67 -4.27
C LEU A 11 -34.45 -13.40 -3.68
N LEU A 12 -34.71 -13.09 -2.40
CA LEU A 12 -34.15 -11.91 -1.72
C LEU A 12 -32.82 -12.16 -0.99
N VAL A 13 -32.38 -13.41 -0.87
CA VAL A 13 -31.11 -13.76 -0.20
C VAL A 13 -29.91 -13.71 -1.16
N ILE A 14 -30.13 -13.61 -2.48
CA ILE A 14 -29.06 -13.53 -3.51
C ILE A 14 -28.86 -12.10 -4.04
N ALA A 15 -29.51 -11.11 -3.44
CA ALA A 15 -29.05 -9.73 -3.54
C ALA A 15 -27.90 -9.53 -2.54
N GLY A 16 -26.81 -10.28 -2.71
CA GLY A 16 -25.55 -9.93 -2.07
C GLY A 16 -25.24 -8.51 -2.52
N PHE A 17 -25.32 -7.55 -1.60
CA PHE A 17 -24.81 -6.21 -1.82
C PHE A 17 -23.35 -6.35 -2.24
N ILE A 18 -23.07 -6.28 -3.54
CA ILE A 18 -21.71 -6.11 -4.06
C ILE A 18 -21.39 -4.62 -3.89
N GLY A 19 -21.34 -4.20 -2.62
CA GLY A 19 -20.76 -2.93 -2.25
C GLY A 19 -19.23 -3.01 -2.40
N PRO A 20 -18.55 -1.88 -2.55
CA PRO A 20 -17.09 -1.85 -2.46
C PRO A 20 -16.63 -2.52 -1.15
N LYS A 21 -15.64 -3.40 -1.25
CA LYS A 21 -15.04 -4.03 -0.08
C LYS A 21 -14.19 -3.01 0.68
N GLU A 22 -14.08 -3.18 1.99
CA GLU A 22 -13.12 -2.43 2.80
C GLU A 22 -11.69 -2.55 2.27
N LEU A 23 -10.91 -1.46 2.42
CA LEU A 23 -9.52 -1.42 1.98
C LEU A 23 -8.69 -2.45 2.74
N SER A 24 -7.82 -3.16 2.02
CA SER A 24 -6.95 -4.14 2.66
C SER A 24 -5.78 -3.47 3.38
N LEU A 25 -5.51 -3.90 4.62
CA LEU A 25 -4.35 -3.48 5.42
C LEU A 25 -3.04 -4.14 4.97
N GLY A 26 -2.77 -4.10 3.67
CA GLY A 26 -1.57 -4.67 3.07
C GLY A 26 -1.85 -5.50 1.82
N PHE A 27 -0.85 -6.29 1.43
CA PHE A 27 -0.79 -7.08 0.20
C PHE A 27 -0.74 -8.58 0.53
N LYS A 28 -1.80 -9.31 0.16
CA LYS A 28 -1.94 -10.76 0.46
C LYS A 28 -1.71 -11.02 1.95
N ASP A 29 -0.71 -11.81 2.30
CA ASP A 29 -0.36 -12.18 3.67
C ASP A 29 0.50 -11.12 4.38
N PHE A 30 1.10 -10.19 3.63
CA PHE A 30 1.87 -9.07 4.16
C PHE A 30 0.92 -7.99 4.66
N LYS A 31 0.81 -7.87 5.98
CA LYS A 31 -0.05 -6.91 6.66
C LYS A 31 0.77 -5.78 7.26
N LEU A 32 0.23 -4.58 7.18
CA LEU A 32 0.78 -3.43 7.87
C LEU A 32 0.83 -3.69 9.39
N ASN A 33 1.74 -3.01 10.09
CA ASN A 33 2.02 -3.16 11.52
C ASN A 33 2.64 -4.52 11.94
N GLN A 34 3.02 -5.38 10.99
CA GLN A 34 3.85 -6.57 11.24
C GLN A 34 5.30 -6.21 11.54
N THR A 35 5.99 -7.09 12.24
CA THR A 35 7.42 -6.99 12.57
C THR A 35 8.31 -7.38 11.40
N GLN A 36 9.59 -6.97 11.44
CA GLN A 36 10.57 -7.40 10.44
C GLN A 36 10.70 -8.92 10.40
N SER A 37 10.67 -9.58 11.55
CA SER A 37 10.76 -11.04 11.66
C SER A 37 9.60 -11.73 10.95
N GLU A 38 8.36 -11.28 11.20
CA GLU A 38 7.17 -11.81 10.52
C GLU A 38 7.24 -11.61 9.00
N VAL A 39 7.65 -10.44 8.54
CA VAL A 39 7.78 -10.16 7.10
C VAL A 39 8.86 -11.04 6.45
N LYS A 40 10.01 -11.27 7.11
CA LYS A 40 11.05 -12.18 6.61
C LYS A 40 10.54 -13.61 6.46
N GLU A 41 9.77 -14.10 7.43
CA GLU A 41 9.16 -15.43 7.37
C GLU A 41 8.10 -15.53 6.27
N LEU A 42 7.33 -14.47 6.02
CA LEU A 42 6.38 -14.41 4.92
C LEU A 42 7.08 -14.39 3.55
N ILE A 43 8.18 -13.66 3.40
CA ILE A 43 8.99 -13.67 2.16
C ILE A 43 9.45 -15.09 1.84
N LYS A 44 9.99 -15.83 2.82
CA LYS A 44 10.45 -17.21 2.63
C LYS A 44 9.36 -18.18 2.16
N LYS A 45 8.10 -17.91 2.52
CA LYS A 45 6.92 -18.74 2.21
C LYS A 45 6.16 -18.26 0.96
N SER A 46 6.46 -17.08 0.46
CA SER A 46 5.73 -16.46 -0.64
C SER A 46 6.15 -17.02 -1.99
N PHE A 47 5.19 -17.22 -2.89
CA PHE A 47 5.45 -17.49 -4.31
C PHE A 47 5.74 -16.23 -5.13
N ASP A 48 5.55 -15.05 -4.54
CA ASP A 48 5.73 -13.75 -5.20
C ASP A 48 7.17 -13.22 -5.08
N PHE A 49 7.99 -13.81 -4.22
CA PHE A 49 9.34 -13.34 -3.92
C PHE A 49 10.35 -14.49 -3.92
N ALA A 50 11.56 -14.20 -4.40
CA ALA A 50 12.63 -15.19 -4.40
C ALA A 50 13.10 -15.45 -2.97
N ASN A 51 13.18 -16.72 -2.60
CA ASN A 51 13.83 -17.16 -1.37
C ASN A 51 15.36 -17.14 -1.57
N ARG A 52 15.95 -15.96 -1.78
CA ARG A 52 17.41 -15.83 -1.70
C ARG A 52 17.82 -15.83 -0.24
N ARG A 53 18.80 -16.66 0.10
CA ARG A 53 19.44 -16.70 1.42
C ARG A 53 19.88 -15.27 1.81
N ASP A 54 19.19 -14.70 2.79
CA ASP A 54 19.62 -13.60 3.67
C ASP A 54 20.35 -12.39 3.07
N GLU A 55 19.90 -11.84 1.94
CA GLU A 55 20.26 -10.45 1.57
C GLU A 55 19.03 -9.55 1.55
N ALA A 56 18.33 -9.49 2.67
CA ALA A 56 17.50 -8.33 2.98
C ALA A 56 18.44 -7.16 3.29
N ILE A 57 18.76 -6.36 2.27
CA ILE A 57 19.56 -5.15 2.47
C ILE A 57 18.71 -4.17 3.26
N SER A 58 18.98 -4.05 4.57
CA SER A 58 18.46 -2.96 5.39
C SER A 58 19.21 -1.69 5.05
N ILE A 59 18.53 -0.76 4.39
CA ILE A 59 19.02 0.60 4.19
C ILE A 59 18.29 1.46 5.22
N ARG A 60 19.03 1.93 6.22
CA ARG A 60 18.54 2.92 7.17
C ARG A 60 18.59 4.29 6.50
N LEU A 61 17.43 4.87 6.16
CA LEU A 61 17.36 6.19 5.49
C LEU A 61 17.28 7.34 6.50
N GLU A 62 16.77 7.08 7.70
CA GLU A 62 16.67 8.03 8.83
C GLU A 62 16.87 7.29 10.16
N PRO A 63 17.06 7.96 11.32
CA PRO A 63 17.49 7.29 12.56
C PRO A 63 16.64 6.09 12.96
N ASP A 64 15.34 6.08 12.61
CA ASP A 64 14.35 5.08 13.02
C ASP A 64 13.68 4.31 11.86
N THR A 65 14.07 4.52 10.60
CA THR A 65 13.48 3.81 9.45
C THR A 65 14.40 2.74 8.87
N ASP A 66 13.88 1.52 8.69
CA ASP A 66 14.58 0.38 8.08
C ASP A 66 13.80 -0.13 6.85
N ILE A 67 14.47 -0.79 5.90
CA ILE A 67 13.84 -1.34 4.69
C ILE A 67 14.24 -2.79 4.47
N ILE A 68 13.28 -3.69 4.22
CA ILE A 68 13.57 -5.00 3.63
C ILE A 68 13.29 -4.92 2.14
N THR A 69 14.27 -5.31 1.33
CA THR A 69 14.13 -5.45 -0.13
C THR A 69 14.03 -6.92 -0.49
N ALA A 70 13.07 -7.29 -1.34
CA ALA A 70 12.87 -8.65 -1.82
C ALA A 70 12.76 -8.68 -3.36
N GLU A 71 13.58 -9.51 -4.00
CA GLU A 71 13.46 -9.77 -5.44
C GLU A 71 12.11 -10.43 -5.73
N GLY A 72 11.38 -9.87 -6.68
CA GLY A 72 10.07 -10.39 -7.06
C GLY A 72 10.14 -11.54 -8.06
N LEU A 73 9.10 -12.36 -8.04
CA LEU A 73 8.82 -13.40 -9.02
C LEU A 73 7.52 -13.08 -9.76
N GLY A 74 7.36 -13.63 -10.96
CA GLY A 74 6.11 -13.54 -11.71
C GLY A 74 5.77 -12.11 -12.16
N PHE A 75 4.85 -11.44 -11.46
CA PHE A 75 4.35 -10.10 -11.80
C PHE A 75 5.00 -8.98 -10.98
N ILE A 76 5.79 -9.31 -9.96
CA ILE A 76 6.52 -8.35 -9.14
C ILE A 76 7.98 -8.37 -9.60
N LYS A 77 8.55 -7.19 -9.85
CA LYS A 77 9.99 -7.02 -10.11
C LYS A 77 10.75 -6.97 -8.78
N ILE A 78 10.26 -6.15 -7.85
CA ILE A 78 10.88 -5.96 -6.54
C ILE A 78 9.84 -5.45 -5.53
N GLY A 79 9.95 -5.92 -4.29
CA GLY A 79 9.17 -5.44 -3.15
C GLY A 79 10.06 -4.73 -2.15
N TYR A 80 9.60 -3.59 -1.66
CA TYR A 80 10.20 -2.83 -0.57
C TYR A 80 9.24 -2.78 0.60
N PHE A 81 9.72 -3.16 1.77
CA PHE A 81 8.95 -3.21 3.01
C PHE A 81 9.61 -2.25 3.99
N HIS A 82 8.99 -1.10 4.27
CA HIS A 82 9.56 -0.08 5.15
C HIS A 82 9.01 -0.21 6.55
N PHE A 83 9.92 -0.12 7.52
CA PHE A 83 9.65 -0.28 8.93
C PHE A 83 10.01 1.00 9.67
N ASN A 84 9.25 1.31 10.71
CA ASN A 84 9.58 2.30 11.72
C ASN A 84 9.44 1.62 13.07
N LYS A 85 10.48 1.64 13.91
CA LYS A 85 10.47 0.97 15.24
C LYS A 85 9.98 -0.49 15.17
N ASP A 86 10.52 -1.26 14.22
CA ASP A 86 10.14 -2.66 13.92
C ASP A 86 8.68 -2.85 13.48
N LYS A 87 8.00 -1.81 12.98
CA LYS A 87 6.62 -1.92 12.47
C LYS A 87 6.54 -1.56 11.00
N LEU A 88 6.05 -2.51 10.19
CA LEU A 88 5.83 -2.33 8.76
C LEU A 88 4.78 -1.24 8.53
N PHE A 89 5.20 -0.10 8.00
CA PHE A 89 4.27 0.99 7.70
C PHE A 89 4.09 1.22 6.20
N GLN A 90 5.00 0.72 5.36
CA GLN A 90 4.82 0.81 3.91
C GLN A 90 5.22 -0.49 3.21
N ILE A 91 4.36 -0.92 2.29
CA ILE A 91 4.69 -1.93 1.29
C ILE A 91 4.70 -1.23 -0.06
N PHE A 92 5.83 -1.24 -0.75
CA PHE A 92 5.95 -0.70 -2.11
C PHE A 92 6.37 -1.82 -3.07
N LEU A 93 5.50 -2.12 -4.04
CA LEU A 93 5.72 -3.12 -5.07
C LEU A 93 5.94 -2.45 -6.42
N LYS A 94 7.09 -2.71 -7.02
CA LYS A 94 7.34 -2.40 -8.42
C LYS A 94 6.96 -3.62 -9.25
N LEU A 95 5.96 -3.46 -10.10
CA LEU A 95 5.41 -4.56 -10.88
C LEU A 95 6.09 -4.66 -12.25
N ASP A 96 6.01 -5.82 -12.88
CA ASP A 96 6.55 -6.02 -14.22
C ASP A 96 5.60 -5.45 -15.28
N GLU A 97 5.90 -4.22 -15.72
CA GLU A 97 5.15 -3.49 -16.75
C GLU A 97 5.08 -4.21 -18.11
N LYS A 98 5.95 -5.20 -18.36
CA LYS A 98 5.86 -6.04 -19.57
C LYS A 98 4.77 -7.11 -19.47
N ARG A 99 4.35 -7.44 -18.24
CA ARG A 99 3.38 -8.50 -17.93
C ARG A 99 2.05 -7.96 -17.40
N LEU A 100 2.07 -6.77 -16.82
CA LEU A 100 0.92 -6.13 -16.21
C LEU A 100 0.86 -4.66 -16.62
N GLY A 101 -0.33 -4.16 -16.95
CA GLY A 101 -0.54 -2.76 -17.31
C GLY A 101 -1.28 -1.99 -16.21
N TYR A 102 -0.95 -0.71 -16.05
CA TYR A 102 -1.56 0.20 -15.07
C TYR A 102 -3.09 0.12 -15.07
N TYR A 103 -3.69 0.19 -16.27
CA TYR A 103 -5.14 0.21 -16.43
C TYR A 103 -5.80 -1.08 -15.88
N LEU A 104 -5.15 -2.23 -16.05
CA LEU A 104 -5.66 -3.49 -15.51
C LEU A 104 -5.68 -3.46 -13.99
N ILE A 105 -4.62 -2.97 -13.35
CA ILE A 105 -4.55 -2.84 -11.88
C ILE A 105 -5.61 -1.87 -11.40
N LEU A 106 -5.69 -0.69 -12.01
CA LEU A 106 -6.69 0.33 -11.70
C LEU A 106 -8.10 -0.26 -11.78
N LYS A 107 -8.45 -0.91 -12.89
CA LYS A 107 -9.75 -1.54 -13.08
C LYS A 107 -10.05 -2.57 -11.99
N ARG A 108 -9.10 -3.44 -11.66
CA ARG A 108 -9.29 -4.47 -10.61
C ARG A 108 -9.45 -3.87 -9.22
N PHE A 109 -8.74 -2.79 -8.91
CA PHE A 109 -8.91 -2.08 -7.64
C PHE A 109 -10.25 -1.36 -7.59
N THR A 110 -10.68 -0.72 -8.68
CA THR A 110 -12.02 -0.10 -8.75
C THR A 110 -13.13 -1.13 -8.59
N GLU A 111 -13.02 -2.29 -9.24
CA GLU A 111 -13.97 -3.41 -9.08
C GLU A 111 -14.03 -3.92 -7.64
N LYS A 112 -12.89 -3.92 -6.93
CA LYS A 112 -12.78 -4.49 -5.58
C LYS A 112 -13.16 -3.50 -4.47
N PHE A 113 -12.69 -2.27 -4.56
CA PHE A 113 -12.74 -1.26 -3.50
C PHE A 113 -13.60 -0.05 -3.85
N GLY A 114 -14.21 -0.04 -5.04
CA GLY A 114 -14.95 1.12 -5.55
C GLY A 114 -14.03 2.18 -6.16
N ASN A 115 -14.61 3.33 -6.52
CA ASN A 115 -13.85 4.42 -7.11
C ASN A 115 -12.73 4.92 -6.16
N PRO A 116 -11.57 5.35 -6.71
CA PRO A 116 -10.53 5.96 -5.90
C PRO A 116 -11.05 7.23 -5.23
N THR A 117 -10.59 7.50 -4.01
CA THR A 117 -10.86 8.73 -3.27
C THR A 117 -10.28 9.96 -3.99
N SER A 118 -9.17 9.80 -4.70
CA SER A 118 -8.57 10.83 -5.55
C SER A 118 -7.91 10.21 -6.78
N LEU A 119 -7.93 10.94 -7.90
CA LEU A 119 -7.30 10.56 -9.15
C LEU A 119 -6.44 11.70 -9.69
N GLU A 120 -5.17 11.42 -9.93
CA GLU A 120 -4.19 12.34 -10.49
C GLU A 120 -3.69 11.83 -11.86
N PRO A 121 -3.05 12.67 -12.69
CA PRO A 121 -2.59 12.27 -14.02
C PRO A 121 -1.70 11.02 -14.04
N LYS A 122 -0.96 10.75 -12.95
CA LYS A 122 -0.02 9.62 -12.84
C LYS A 122 -0.40 8.60 -11.76
N SER A 123 -1.42 8.87 -10.95
CA SER A 123 -1.69 8.07 -9.75
C SER A 123 -3.18 7.99 -9.40
N ALA A 124 -3.59 6.89 -8.77
CA ALA A 124 -4.92 6.72 -8.20
C ALA A 124 -4.80 6.33 -6.72
N PHE A 125 -5.67 6.88 -5.89
CA PHE A 125 -5.58 6.77 -4.44
C PHE A 125 -6.87 6.19 -3.84
N TRP A 126 -6.75 5.22 -2.95
CA TRP A 126 -7.82 4.79 -2.06
C TRP A 126 -7.36 5.01 -0.64
N GLU A 127 -8.18 5.67 0.17
CA GLU A 127 -7.76 6.06 1.51
C GLU A 127 -8.93 6.01 2.49
N ASN A 128 -8.66 5.50 3.70
CA ASN A 128 -9.53 5.63 4.87
C ASN A 128 -8.70 6.17 6.05
N GLU A 129 -9.17 6.02 7.29
CA GLU A 129 -8.44 6.51 8.48
C GLU A 129 -7.11 5.76 8.71
N GLU A 130 -7.03 4.49 8.33
CA GLU A 130 -5.95 3.58 8.70
C GLU A 130 -4.94 3.34 7.57
N VAL A 131 -5.39 3.24 6.33
CA VAL A 131 -4.57 2.86 5.17
C VAL A 131 -4.77 3.78 3.99
N LYS A 132 -3.66 4.05 3.30
CA LYS A 132 -3.62 4.66 1.97
C LYS A 132 -3.02 3.68 0.97
N ILE A 133 -3.76 3.43 -0.10
CA ILE A 133 -3.34 2.60 -1.23
C ILE A 133 -3.11 3.50 -2.42
N ILE A 134 -1.97 3.35 -3.09
CA ILE A 134 -1.61 4.15 -4.25
C ILE A 134 -1.26 3.22 -5.41
N ILE A 135 -1.87 3.44 -6.56
CA ILE A 135 -1.43 2.86 -7.83
C ILE A 135 -0.81 3.98 -8.65
N GLU A 136 0.43 3.81 -9.11
CA GLU A 136 1.15 4.83 -9.87
C GLU A 136 1.63 4.30 -11.22
N LYS A 137 1.69 5.18 -12.22
CA LYS A 137 2.33 4.88 -13.51
C LYS A 137 3.86 4.77 -13.32
N PRO A 138 4.56 3.86 -14.04
CA PRO A 138 4.00 2.97 -15.06
C PRO A 138 3.26 1.75 -14.51
N CYS A 139 3.71 1.12 -13.41
CA CYS A 139 3.02 0.00 -12.72
C CYS A 139 3.59 -0.18 -11.30
N SER A 140 3.19 0.70 -10.40
CA SER A 140 3.61 0.73 -9.00
C SER A 140 2.38 0.55 -8.10
N LEU A 141 2.51 -0.18 -7.00
CA LEU A 141 1.48 -0.35 -5.99
C LEU A 141 2.07 -0.11 -4.60
N LYS A 142 1.45 0.79 -3.82
CA LYS A 142 1.85 1.11 -2.45
C LYS A 142 0.70 0.89 -1.49
N TYR A 143 1.02 0.37 -0.31
CA TYR A 143 0.17 0.37 0.88
C TYR A 143 0.90 1.14 1.96
N ILE A 144 0.25 2.11 2.59
CA ILE A 144 0.82 2.98 3.62
C ILE A 144 -0.09 2.95 4.85
N TYR A 145 0.48 2.62 6.00
CA TYR A 145 -0.18 2.68 7.29
C TYR A 145 -0.13 4.11 7.83
N LYS A 146 -1.30 4.75 7.85
CA LYS A 146 -1.41 6.17 8.15
C LYS A 146 -0.98 6.56 9.57
N PRO A 147 -1.26 5.78 10.64
CA PRO A 147 -0.83 6.16 11.98
C PRO A 147 0.68 6.39 12.07
N ILE A 148 1.49 5.46 11.57
CA ILE A 148 2.96 5.59 11.57
C ILE A 148 3.43 6.64 10.56
N TRP A 149 2.81 6.69 9.37
CA TRP A 149 3.19 7.69 8.37
C TRP A 149 3.01 9.13 8.87
N ASN A 150 1.91 9.40 9.57
CA ASN A 150 1.62 10.71 10.14
C ASN A 150 2.59 11.06 11.27
N GLU A 151 3.00 10.07 12.09
CA GLU A 151 4.03 10.27 13.11
C GLU A 151 5.38 10.68 12.49
N ILE A 152 5.81 10.01 11.42
CA ILE A 152 7.06 10.32 10.70
C ILE A 152 6.98 11.71 10.07
N THR A 153 5.93 11.97 9.28
CA THR A 153 5.80 13.24 8.55
C THR A 153 5.55 14.46 9.45
N ALA A 154 4.99 14.28 10.65
CA ALA A 154 4.91 15.37 11.62
C ALA A 154 6.28 15.83 12.13
N ALA A 155 7.26 14.92 12.23
CA ALA A 155 8.64 15.25 12.58
C ALA A 155 9.38 15.97 11.43
N ASP A 156 9.03 15.65 10.18
CA ASP A 156 9.63 16.29 8.99
C ASP A 156 9.11 17.73 8.79
N GLN A 157 7.82 17.97 9.01
CA GLN A 157 7.22 19.31 8.85
C GLN A 157 7.86 20.37 9.78
N THR A 158 8.39 19.95 10.93
CA THR A 158 9.13 20.85 11.82
C THR A 158 10.51 21.22 11.24
N THR A 159 11.12 20.34 10.46
CA THR A 159 12.40 20.60 9.80
C THR A 159 12.21 21.41 8.51
N ASP A 160 11.21 21.07 7.70
CA ASP A 160 10.89 21.78 6.45
C ASP A 160 10.47 23.24 6.71
N SER A 161 9.72 23.50 7.78
CA SER A 161 9.37 24.86 8.18
C SER A 161 10.58 25.69 8.60
N VAL A 162 11.59 25.08 9.24
CA VAL A 162 12.86 25.74 9.56
C VAL A 162 13.64 26.07 8.29
N PHE A 163 13.76 25.13 7.34
CA PHE A 163 14.43 25.39 6.07
C PHE A 163 13.70 26.41 5.20
N PHE A 164 12.37 26.39 5.19
CA PHE A 164 11.57 27.43 4.55
C PHE A 164 11.90 28.80 5.14
N ASN A 165 11.87 28.95 6.47
CA ASN A 165 12.18 30.21 7.14
C ASN A 165 13.63 30.67 6.87
N ILE A 166 14.60 29.76 6.81
CA ILE A 166 15.99 30.08 6.44
C ILE A 166 16.07 30.57 4.99
N ARG A 167 15.35 29.91 4.07
CA ARG A 167 15.33 30.28 2.66
C ARG A 167 14.69 31.65 2.46
N GLU A 168 13.54 31.93 3.07
CA GLU A 168 12.89 33.24 2.96
C GLU A 168 13.78 34.33 3.53
N LYS A 169 14.41 34.09 4.70
CA LYS A 169 15.38 35.04 5.27
C LYS A 169 16.58 35.30 4.36
N PHE A 170 17.12 34.26 3.72
CA PHE A 170 18.21 34.43 2.75
C PHE A 170 17.78 35.25 1.52
N ILE A 171 16.53 35.09 1.06
CA ILE A 171 15.97 35.88 -0.04
C ILE A 171 15.77 37.33 0.38
N ASP A 172 15.31 37.59 1.61
CA ASP A 172 15.13 38.95 2.14
C ASP A 172 16.46 39.69 2.33
N ASP A 173 17.56 38.96 2.55
CA ASP A 173 18.91 39.49 2.73
C ASP A 173 19.67 39.76 1.40
N LEU A 174 19.05 39.50 0.22
CA LEU A 174 19.59 39.80 -1.13
C LEU A 174 19.20 41.21 -1.61
#